data_AF-A0A8B8JXH0-F1
#
_entry.id   AF-A0A8B8JXH0-F1
#
_cell.length_a   1.000
_cell.length_b   1.000
_cell.length_c   1.000
_cell.angle_alpha   90.00
_cell.angle_beta   90.00
_cell.angle_gamma   90.00
#
_symmetry.space_group_name_H-M   'P 1'
#
loop_
_entity.id
_entity.type
_entity.pdbx_description
1 polymer ?
#
loop_
_entity_poly.entity_id
_entity_poly.type
_entity_poly.pdbx_seq_one_letter_code
_entity_poly.pdbx_strand_id
1 'polypeptide(L)'
;MSAYAHQNQMEQEYSPPSLSDDSEMGSHYEIESGFYMKSFTATIFVASLVTLGVLLITLVISLVIMLQSCQSKNTGAIELLNMNDYYSYCRVYSLHAELNNLEGYHLPKICGDLAVQYIKGGQYARDLDMTVSVIDDYFKSVKPSDDGLDVALMDVDDIFPQNPYSSNLFHRFYNDSTRNCIKEARNVKLMFVLRLYMYLQAGGWSIILLSREPGTHRNVTVNHLVSAGFRGWSALMMRRFRFYQRE
;
A
#
# COMPACT_ATOMS: atom_id res chain seq x y z
N MET A 1 -69.16 29.44 -47.45
CA MET A 1 -69.85 30.64 -47.98
C MET A 1 -70.91 31.05 -46.98
N SER A 2 -70.84 32.31 -46.55
CA SER A 2 -71.89 33.24 -46.08
C SER A 2 -73.12 32.74 -45.31
N ALA A 3 -73.70 33.46 -44.35
CA ALA A 3 -73.49 34.74 -43.69
C ALA A 3 -74.67 34.92 -42.71
N TYR A 4 -74.69 36.07 -42.02
CA TYR A 4 -75.80 36.70 -41.27
C TYR A 4 -75.94 36.29 -39.78
N ALA A 5 -76.18 37.20 -38.84
CA ALA A 5 -76.21 38.66 -38.82
C ALA A 5 -76.41 39.19 -37.38
N HIS A 6 -76.00 40.45 -37.19
CA HIS A 6 -76.63 41.53 -36.42
C HIS A 6 -76.70 41.54 -34.87
N GLN A 7 -76.25 42.69 -34.32
CA GLN A 7 -77.05 43.72 -33.59
C GLN A 7 -76.28 44.28 -32.37
N ASN A 8 -75.62 45.44 -32.46
CA ASN A 8 -76.06 46.85 -32.28
C ASN A 8 -76.14 47.33 -30.81
N GLN A 9 -75.43 48.43 -30.54
CA GLN A 9 -75.68 49.60 -29.64
C GLN A 9 -74.49 50.56 -29.91
N MET A 10 -74.53 51.76 -30.54
CA MET A 10 -75.36 52.99 -30.46
C MET A 10 -75.43 53.54 -29.02
N GLU A 11 -75.02 54.76 -28.63
CA GLU A 11 -74.56 56.07 -29.21
C GLU A 11 -73.68 56.73 -28.10
N GLN A 12 -72.82 57.75 -28.27
CA GLN A 12 -73.18 59.14 -28.55
C GLN A 12 -71.90 60.04 -28.60
N GLU A 13 -71.57 60.45 -29.82
CA GLU A 13 -71.21 61.79 -30.32
C GLU A 13 -70.81 62.92 -29.35
N TYR A 14 -69.62 63.50 -29.55
CA TYR A 14 -69.35 64.95 -29.45
C TYR A 14 -68.05 65.30 -30.21
N SER A 15 -68.17 66.02 -31.33
CA SER A 15 -67.09 66.77 -32.01
C SER A 15 -67.33 68.27 -31.77
N PRO A 16 -66.30 69.15 -31.70
CA PRO A 16 -65.89 69.92 -32.90
C PRO A 16 -64.43 70.44 -32.84
N PRO A 17 -63.97 71.33 -33.74
CA PRO A 17 -63.96 71.29 -35.20
C PRO A 17 -62.52 71.14 -35.74
N SER A 18 -62.40 70.76 -37.01
CA SER A 18 -61.19 70.88 -37.81
C SER A 18 -60.77 72.35 -38.00
N LEU A 19 -59.52 72.69 -37.67
CA LEU A 19 -58.82 73.85 -38.20
C LEU A 19 -57.54 73.37 -38.90
N SER A 20 -57.36 73.89 -40.11
CA SER A 20 -56.38 73.58 -41.14
C SER A 20 -54.96 74.04 -40.83
N ASP A 21 -54.02 73.45 -41.59
CA ASP A 21 -52.65 73.90 -41.89
C ASP A 21 -51.69 74.03 -40.71
N ASP A 22 -50.60 73.25 -40.69
CA ASP A 22 -49.44 73.62 -41.51
C ASP A 22 -48.40 72.49 -41.57
N SER A 23 -47.61 72.57 -42.63
CA SER A 23 -46.42 71.80 -43.00
C SER A 23 -45.39 71.48 -41.89
N GLU A 24 -44.71 70.32 -41.96
CA GLU A 24 -43.25 70.24 -42.19
C GLU A 24 -42.65 68.83 -42.01
N MET A 25 -41.57 68.65 -42.77
CA MET A 25 -40.75 67.47 -42.98
C MET A 25 -39.78 67.20 -41.82
N GLY A 26 -39.68 65.94 -41.37
CA GLY A 26 -38.40 65.37 -40.95
C GLY A 26 -38.12 65.20 -39.44
N SER A 27 -38.18 63.96 -38.96
CA SER A 27 -36.98 63.22 -38.50
C SER A 27 -37.41 61.85 -37.98
N HIS A 28 -36.88 60.78 -38.57
CA HIS A 28 -36.99 59.44 -38.00
C HIS A 28 -35.94 59.30 -36.91
N TYR A 29 -36.38 59.40 -35.65
CA TYR A 29 -35.62 58.90 -34.50
C TYR A 29 -35.92 57.41 -34.38
N GLU A 30 -34.90 56.56 -34.58
CA GLU A 30 -34.98 55.19 -34.07
C GLU A 30 -35.06 55.27 -32.55
N ILE A 31 -36.25 55.01 -32.02
CA ILE A 31 -36.44 54.82 -30.59
C ILE A 31 -35.84 53.45 -30.28
N GLU A 32 -34.59 53.42 -29.81
CA GLU A 32 -34.09 52.28 -29.05
C GLU A 32 -35.09 52.06 -27.91
N SER A 33 -35.82 50.95 -27.96
CA SER A 33 -36.87 50.62 -27.00
C SER A 33 -36.23 50.31 -25.64
N GLY A 34 -35.86 51.37 -24.92
CA GLY A 34 -35.43 51.30 -23.53
C GLY A 34 -36.64 50.96 -22.66
N PHE A 35 -36.57 49.83 -21.95
CA PHE A 35 -37.55 49.50 -20.93
C PHE A 35 -37.46 50.50 -19.78
N TYR A 36 -38.32 51.52 -19.78
CA TYR A 36 -38.42 52.49 -18.69
C TYR A 36 -39.17 51.85 -17.52
N MET A 37 -38.41 51.31 -16.57
CA MET A 37 -38.96 50.72 -15.36
C MET A 37 -39.12 51.79 -14.27
N LYS A 38 -40.28 51.86 -13.60
CA LYS A 38 -40.44 52.74 -12.43
C LYS A 38 -39.38 52.40 -11.38
N SER A 39 -38.83 53.42 -10.70
CA SER A 39 -37.75 53.28 -9.71
C SER A 39 -38.04 52.20 -8.65
N PHE A 40 -39.29 52.10 -8.19
CA PHE A 40 -39.73 51.06 -7.24
C PHE A 40 -39.65 49.63 -7.80
N THR A 41 -39.91 49.41 -9.09
CA THR A 41 -39.82 48.08 -9.71
C THR A 41 -38.37 47.67 -9.93
N ALA A 42 -37.49 48.63 -10.26
CA ALA A 42 -36.07 48.39 -10.43
C ALA A 42 -35.42 47.94 -9.10
N THR A 43 -35.79 48.55 -7.97
CA THR A 43 -35.26 48.16 -6.66
C THR A 43 -35.70 46.76 -6.24
N ILE A 44 -36.95 46.37 -6.51
CA ILE A 44 -37.44 45.01 -6.25
C ILE A 44 -36.68 43.97 -7.08
N PHE A 45 -36.43 44.26 -8.36
CA PHE A 45 -35.70 43.36 -9.25
C PHE A 45 -34.25 43.16 -8.77
N VAL A 46 -33.55 44.25 -8.44
CA VAL A 46 -32.17 44.20 -7.92
C VAL A 46 -32.13 43.47 -6.57
N ALA A 47 -33.06 43.77 -5.66
CA ALA A 47 -33.14 43.07 -4.38
C ALA A 47 -33.36 41.57 -4.57
N SER A 48 -34.22 41.18 -5.50
CA SER A 48 -34.48 39.77 -5.83
C SER A 48 -33.22 39.06 -6.36
N LEU A 49 -32.48 39.69 -7.28
CA LEU A 49 -31.22 39.15 -7.79
C LEU A 49 -30.16 39.01 -6.70
N VAL A 50 -30.05 39.99 -5.81
CA VAL A 50 -29.11 39.94 -4.67
C VAL A 50 -29.48 38.78 -3.74
N THR A 51 -30.76 38.61 -3.41
CA THR A 51 -31.20 37.50 -2.54
C THR A 51 -30.95 36.13 -3.17
N LEU A 52 -31.19 35.98 -4.48
CA LEU A 52 -30.88 34.75 -5.21
C LEU A 52 -29.37 34.49 -5.25
N GLY A 53 -28.56 35.53 -5.47
CA GLY A 53 -27.10 35.44 -5.42
C GLY A 53 -26.60 34.98 -4.05
N VAL A 54 -27.11 35.56 -2.97
CA VAL A 54 -26.78 35.14 -1.60
C VAL A 54 -27.20 33.69 -1.37
N LEU A 55 -28.40 33.29 -1.78
CA LEU A 55 -28.89 31.92 -1.64
C LEU A 55 -27.96 30.92 -2.36
N LEU A 56 -27.59 31.20 -3.62
CA LEU A 56 -26.68 30.34 -4.38
C LEU A 56 -25.30 30.25 -3.74
N ILE A 57 -24.75 31.37 -3.26
CA ILE A 57 -23.46 31.38 -2.55
C ILE A 57 -23.54 30.53 -1.27
N THR A 58 -24.61 30.67 -0.47
CA THR A 58 -24.78 29.86 0.75
C THR A 58 -24.92 28.37 0.46
N LEU A 59 -25.59 27.99 -0.64
CA LEU A 59 -25.67 26.61 -1.10
C LEU A 59 -24.30 26.06 -1.50
N VAL A 60 -23.52 26.84 -2.27
CA VAL A 60 -22.17 26.45 -2.68
C VAL A 60 -21.25 26.29 -1.47
N ILE A 61 -21.28 27.23 -0.52
CA ILE A 61 -20.49 27.14 0.72
C ILE A 61 -20.88 25.90 1.51
N SER A 62 -22.17 25.64 1.68
CA SER A 62 -22.67 24.46 2.40
C SER A 62 -22.23 23.16 1.72
N LEU A 63 -22.30 23.11 0.38
CA LEU A 63 -21.85 21.95 -0.40
C LEU A 63 -20.35 21.72 -0.25
N VAL A 64 -19.53 22.78 -0.28
CA VAL A 64 -18.07 22.70 -0.07
C VAL A 64 -17.76 22.15 1.32
N ILE A 65 -18.44 22.63 2.36
CA ILE A 65 -18.24 22.15 3.74
C ILE A 65 -18.61 20.67 3.86
N MET A 66 -19.74 20.26 3.26
CA MET A 66 -20.18 18.86 3.27
C MET A 66 -19.20 17.94 2.51
N LEU A 67 -18.70 18.39 1.35
CA LEU A 67 -17.69 17.67 0.58
C LEU A 67 -16.37 17.54 1.34
N GLN A 68 -15.92 18.62 2.00
CA GLN A 68 -14.69 18.62 2.79
C GLN A 68 -14.81 17.71 4.02
N SER A 69 -15.99 17.64 4.65
CA SER A 69 -16.27 16.72 5.75
C SER A 69 -16.32 15.24 5.30
N CYS A 70 -16.91 14.97 4.15
CA CYS A 70 -16.88 13.63 3.55
C CYS A 70 -15.44 13.22 3.17
N GLN A 71 -14.67 14.13 2.59
CA GLN A 71 -13.28 13.88 2.24
C GLN A 71 -12.44 13.62 3.50
N SER A 72 -12.53 14.47 4.53
CA SER A 72 -11.76 14.28 5.77
C SER A 72 -12.11 12.97 6.49
N LYS A 73 -13.38 12.57 6.47
CA LYS A 73 -13.85 11.31 7.06
C LYS A 73 -13.42 10.07 6.27
N ASN A 74 -13.31 10.18 4.95
CA ASN A 74 -12.97 9.05 4.07
C ASN A 74 -11.47 8.93 3.76
N THR A 75 -10.68 9.99 3.92
CA THR A 75 -9.22 9.94 3.72
C THR A 75 -8.57 8.87 4.58
N GLY A 76 -8.93 8.79 5.87
CA GLY A 76 -8.40 7.75 6.76
C GLY A 76 -8.88 6.33 6.42
N ALA A 77 -10.09 6.19 5.89
CA ALA A 77 -10.63 4.89 5.49
C ALA A 77 -9.96 4.36 4.21
N ILE A 78 -9.71 5.22 3.22
CA ILE A 78 -9.02 4.86 1.98
C ILE A 78 -7.55 4.50 2.24
N GLU A 79 -6.87 5.24 3.14
CA GLU A 79 -5.49 4.94 3.52
C GLU A 79 -5.39 3.59 4.25
N LEU A 80 -6.33 3.28 5.15
CA LEU A 80 -6.40 2.00 5.84
C LEU A 80 -6.62 0.81 4.87
N LEU A 81 -7.52 0.97 3.89
CA LEU A 81 -7.77 -0.06 2.87
C LEU A 81 -6.52 -0.32 2.03
N ASN A 82 -5.84 0.75 1.60
CA ASN A 82 -4.61 0.64 0.81
C ASN A 82 -3.49 -0.07 1.59
N MET A 83 -3.33 0.26 2.88
CA MET A 83 -2.37 -0.43 3.77
C MET A 83 -2.70 -1.91 3.95
N ASN A 84 -3.99 -2.26 4.07
CA ASN A 84 -4.44 -3.64 4.22
C ASN A 84 -4.22 -4.45 2.93
N ASP A 85 -4.46 -3.85 1.76
CA ASP A 85 -4.21 -4.48 0.46
C ASP A 85 -2.71 -4.71 0.23
N TYR A 86 -1.85 -3.74 0.58
CA TYR A 86 -0.40 -3.92 0.53
C TYR A 86 0.10 -4.97 1.50
N TYR A 87 -0.44 -4.99 2.73
CA TYR A 87 -0.11 -6.01 3.72
C TYR A 87 -0.48 -7.42 3.23
N SER A 88 -1.69 -7.58 2.70
CA SER A 88 -2.19 -8.84 2.14
C SER A 88 -1.32 -9.29 0.96
N TYR A 89 -1.03 -8.40 0.01
CA TYR A 89 -0.17 -8.69 -1.13
C TYR A 89 1.21 -9.18 -0.70
N CYS A 90 1.87 -8.46 0.21
CA CYS A 90 3.21 -8.81 0.65
C CYS A 90 3.26 -10.13 1.42
N ARG A 91 2.22 -10.45 2.20
CA ARG A 91 2.11 -11.72 2.91
C ARG A 91 1.86 -12.90 1.96
N VAL A 92 1.01 -12.73 0.95
CA VAL A 92 0.79 -13.75 -0.08
C VAL A 92 2.06 -13.93 -0.91
N TYR A 93 2.74 -12.85 -1.26
CA TYR A 93 4.01 -12.89 -1.98
C TYR A 93 5.09 -13.63 -1.19
N SER A 94 5.26 -13.32 0.10
CA SER A 94 6.26 -13.99 0.94
C SER A 94 5.97 -15.49 1.05
N LEU A 95 4.70 -15.86 1.29
CA LEU A 95 4.28 -17.25 1.33
C LEU A 95 4.54 -17.97 -0.01
N HIS A 96 4.23 -17.32 -1.12
CA HIS A 96 4.49 -17.86 -2.46
C HIS A 96 5.99 -18.07 -2.70
N ALA A 97 6.84 -17.12 -2.28
CA ALA A 97 8.28 -17.22 -2.40
C ALA A 97 8.85 -18.39 -1.59
N GLU A 98 8.42 -18.56 -0.35
CA GLU A 98 8.83 -19.67 0.53
C GLU A 98 8.41 -21.03 -0.06
N LEU A 99 7.16 -21.17 -0.50
CA LEU A 99 6.64 -22.44 -1.01
C LEU A 99 7.25 -22.87 -2.36
N ASN A 100 7.67 -21.90 -3.19
CA ASN A 100 8.21 -22.17 -4.52
C ASN A 100 9.74 -22.10 -4.57
N ASN A 101 10.40 -21.99 -3.41
CA ASN A 101 11.85 -21.83 -3.29
C ASN A 101 12.37 -20.75 -4.25
N LEU A 102 11.62 -19.65 -4.38
CA LEU A 102 12.06 -18.50 -5.15
C LEU A 102 13.18 -17.86 -4.35
N GLU A 103 14.43 -18.21 -4.68
CA GLU A 103 15.60 -17.49 -4.15
C GLU A 103 15.31 -15.99 -4.29
N GLY A 104 15.42 -15.24 -3.19
CA GLY A 104 14.72 -13.98 -2.97
C GLY A 104 15.15 -12.78 -3.84
N TYR A 105 15.38 -12.97 -5.13
CA TYR A 105 15.85 -11.96 -6.05
C TYR A 105 14.86 -10.81 -6.26
N HIS A 106 13.59 -10.92 -5.82
CA HIS A 106 12.55 -9.95 -6.18
C HIS A 106 11.54 -9.60 -5.07
N LEU A 107 11.95 -9.42 -3.81
CA LEU A 107 11.03 -8.80 -2.83
C LEU A 107 10.53 -7.46 -3.41
N PRO A 108 9.22 -7.28 -3.63
CA PRO A 108 8.69 -6.04 -4.17
C PRO A 108 9.06 -4.89 -3.25
N LYS A 109 9.44 -3.73 -3.82
CA LYS A 109 9.89 -2.59 -3.01
C LYS A 109 8.87 -2.19 -1.93
N ILE A 110 7.60 -2.34 -2.25
CA ILE A 110 6.47 -2.06 -1.37
C ILE A 110 6.43 -2.95 -0.12
N CYS A 111 7.06 -4.12 -0.16
CA CYS A 111 7.12 -5.05 0.96
C CYS A 111 8.31 -4.81 1.89
N GLY A 112 9.20 -3.87 1.57
CA GLY A 112 10.39 -3.58 2.37
C GLY A 112 10.05 -3.13 3.80
N ASP A 113 9.17 -2.13 3.94
CA ASP A 113 8.78 -1.60 5.25
C ASP A 113 8.01 -2.65 6.08
N LEU A 114 7.18 -3.45 5.42
CA LEU A 114 6.47 -4.57 6.05
C LEU A 114 7.43 -5.66 6.55
N ALA A 115 8.49 -5.97 5.80
CA ALA A 115 9.52 -6.90 6.26
C ALA A 115 10.28 -6.34 7.48
N VAL A 116 10.59 -5.03 7.47
CA VAL A 116 11.20 -4.37 8.64
C VAL A 116 10.29 -4.42 9.86
N GLN A 117 8.99 -4.13 9.68
CA GLN A 117 8.01 -4.20 10.76
C GLN A 117 7.83 -5.64 11.27
N TYR A 118 7.85 -6.63 10.39
CA TYR A 118 7.76 -8.05 10.76
C TYR A 118 8.93 -8.48 11.67
N ILE A 119 10.14 -8.01 11.38
CA ILE A 119 11.34 -8.26 12.19
C ILE A 119 11.29 -7.45 13.49
N LYS A 120 11.18 -6.12 13.41
CA LYS A 120 11.24 -5.22 14.57
C LYS A 120 10.04 -5.31 15.49
N GLY A 121 8.86 -5.64 14.95
CA GLY A 121 7.65 -5.93 15.72
C GLY A 121 7.67 -7.30 16.43
N GLY A 122 8.76 -8.05 16.29
CA GLY A 122 8.99 -9.32 16.97
C GLY A 122 8.19 -10.49 16.42
N GLN A 123 7.43 -10.32 15.33
CA GLN A 123 6.69 -11.43 14.72
C GLN A 123 7.66 -12.48 14.19
N TYR A 124 8.75 -12.06 13.56
CA TYR A 124 9.81 -12.95 13.12
C TYR A 124 10.38 -13.82 14.25
N ALA A 125 10.61 -13.25 15.44
CA ALA A 125 11.10 -13.98 16.59
C ALA A 125 10.05 -14.97 17.14
N ARG A 126 8.77 -14.58 17.16
CA ARG A 126 7.66 -15.46 17.56
C ARG A 126 7.51 -16.66 16.62
N ASP A 127 7.59 -16.43 15.31
CA ASP A 127 7.46 -17.49 14.32
C ASP A 127 8.65 -18.49 14.41
N LEU A 128 9.86 -17.99 14.68
CA LEU A 128 11.02 -18.83 14.97
C LEU A 128 10.87 -19.63 16.28
N ASP A 129 10.38 -19.00 17.35
CA ASP A 129 10.15 -19.69 18.63
C ASP A 129 9.09 -20.79 18.50
N MET A 130 7.99 -20.53 17.79
CA MET A 130 6.99 -21.54 17.47
C MET A 130 7.58 -22.69 16.65
N THR A 131 8.41 -22.39 15.65
CA THR A 131 9.09 -23.41 14.85
C THR A 131 10.00 -24.28 15.71
N VAL A 132 10.81 -23.66 16.58
CA VAL A 132 11.69 -24.39 17.52
C VAL A 132 10.86 -25.22 18.50
N SER A 133 9.72 -24.72 18.99
CA SER A 133 8.84 -25.46 19.90
C SER A 133 8.27 -26.72 19.23
N VAL A 134 7.83 -26.63 17.97
CA VAL A 134 7.34 -27.79 17.22
C VAL A 134 8.44 -28.84 17.04
N ILE A 135 9.66 -28.41 16.72
CA ILE A 135 10.82 -29.30 16.59
C ILE A 135 11.14 -29.94 17.94
N ASP A 136 11.20 -29.14 19.01
CA ASP A 136 11.46 -29.59 20.37
C ASP A 136 10.46 -30.66 20.82
N ASP A 137 9.16 -30.43 20.60
CA ASP A 137 8.10 -31.40 20.94
C ASP A 137 8.22 -32.71 20.17
N TYR A 138 8.61 -32.67 18.89
CA TYR A 138 8.93 -33.87 18.13
C TYR A 138 10.10 -34.64 18.75
N PHE A 139 11.20 -33.96 19.07
CA PHE A 139 12.40 -34.58 19.64
C PHE A 139 12.25 -34.97 21.13
N LYS A 140 11.22 -34.51 21.84
CA LYS A 140 10.83 -35.09 23.13
C LYS A 140 10.18 -36.46 22.98
N SER A 141 9.45 -36.67 21.87
CA SER A 141 8.73 -37.92 21.60
C SER A 141 9.61 -39.02 21.00
N VAL A 142 10.79 -38.67 20.49
CA VAL A 142 11.73 -39.59 19.85
C VAL A 142 13.10 -39.50 20.52
N LYS A 143 13.71 -40.65 20.81
CA LYS A 143 15.08 -40.74 21.34
C LYS A 143 15.97 -41.42 20.30
N PRO A 144 17.23 -40.98 20.14
CA PRO A 144 18.18 -41.67 19.29
C PRO A 144 18.50 -43.05 19.89
N SER A 145 18.68 -44.04 19.02
CA SER A 145 19.20 -45.36 19.33
C SER A 145 20.66 -45.30 19.78
N ASP A 146 21.09 -46.27 20.58
CA ASP A 146 22.47 -46.40 21.05
C ASP A 146 23.45 -46.86 19.95
N ASP A 147 22.96 -47.17 18.74
CA ASP A 147 23.79 -47.56 17.59
C ASP A 147 24.52 -46.38 16.92
N GLY A 148 24.15 -45.14 17.26
CA GLY A 148 24.75 -43.92 16.71
C GLY A 148 24.38 -43.64 15.25
N LEU A 149 23.37 -44.32 14.70
CA LEU A 149 22.92 -44.14 13.31
C LEU A 149 21.84 -43.07 13.17
N ASP A 150 21.17 -42.71 14.28
CA ASP A 150 20.17 -41.65 14.31
C ASP A 150 20.82 -40.26 14.29
N VAL A 151 20.52 -39.50 13.24
CA VAL A 151 21.15 -38.21 12.96
C VAL A 151 20.15 -37.08 12.80
N ALA A 152 20.50 -35.91 13.32
CA ALA A 152 19.85 -34.66 13.02
C ALA A 152 20.63 -33.93 11.91
N LEU A 153 19.98 -33.71 10.76
CA LEU A 153 20.54 -32.91 9.68
C LEU A 153 20.15 -31.44 9.89
N MET A 154 21.13 -30.54 9.84
CA MET A 154 20.89 -29.10 10.01
C MET A 154 21.59 -28.30 8.90
N ASP A 155 20.80 -27.53 8.14
CA ASP A 155 21.35 -26.53 7.22
C ASP A 155 21.93 -25.35 8.02
N VAL A 156 23.15 -24.95 7.69
CA VAL A 156 23.84 -23.82 8.32
C VAL A 156 24.02 -22.62 7.41
N ASP A 157 23.50 -22.70 6.18
CA ASP A 157 23.51 -21.57 5.28
C ASP A 157 22.53 -20.48 5.72
N ASP A 158 22.84 -19.24 5.35
CA ASP A 158 22.02 -18.06 5.68
C ASP A 158 21.82 -17.82 7.20
N ILE A 159 22.61 -18.50 8.03
CA ILE A 159 22.79 -18.20 9.47
C ILE A 159 24.00 -17.28 9.64
N PHE A 160 25.06 -17.56 8.90
CA PHE A 160 26.26 -16.74 8.85
C PHE A 160 26.13 -15.64 7.81
N PRO A 161 26.79 -14.48 8.00
CA PRO A 161 26.96 -13.55 6.91
C PRO A 161 27.75 -14.27 5.82
N GLN A 162 27.07 -14.67 4.74
CA GLN A 162 27.78 -14.99 3.50
C GLN A 162 28.58 -13.74 3.10
N ASN A 163 29.71 -13.97 2.42
CA ASN A 163 30.53 -12.92 1.81
C ASN A 163 29.63 -11.78 1.28
N PRO A 164 29.87 -10.49 1.64
CA PRO A 164 29.00 -9.37 1.27
C PRO A 164 28.71 -9.25 -0.24
N TYR A 165 29.43 -9.97 -1.10
CA TYR A 165 29.23 -10.06 -2.54
C TYR A 165 28.31 -11.19 -3.03
N SER A 166 27.85 -12.13 -2.19
CA SER A 166 27.06 -13.29 -2.64
C SER A 166 25.55 -13.17 -2.35
N SER A 167 25.12 -12.29 -1.46
CA SER A 167 23.68 -12.09 -1.21
C SER A 167 23.13 -10.95 -2.07
N ASN A 168 22.76 -11.27 -3.31
CA ASN A 168 22.02 -10.38 -4.21
C ASN A 168 20.63 -9.97 -3.66
N LEU A 169 20.16 -10.66 -2.62
CA LEU A 169 18.86 -10.46 -1.95
C LEU A 169 18.62 -9.00 -1.50
N PHE A 170 19.67 -8.28 -1.11
CA PHE A 170 19.51 -6.97 -0.45
C PHE A 170 20.21 -5.80 -1.14
N HIS A 171 20.90 -6.03 -2.26
CA HIS A 171 21.53 -4.95 -3.05
C HIS A 171 20.58 -3.86 -3.52
N ARG A 172 19.27 -4.10 -3.52
CA ARG A 172 18.26 -3.12 -3.92
C ARG A 172 17.68 -2.26 -2.80
N PHE A 173 17.98 -2.58 -1.52
CA PHE A 173 17.35 -1.97 -0.34
C PHE A 173 18.35 -1.33 0.63
N TYR A 174 19.45 -0.77 0.10
CA TYR A 174 20.52 -0.16 0.89
C TYR A 174 20.12 1.24 1.41
N ASN A 175 19.25 1.30 2.40
CA ASN A 175 19.30 2.36 3.41
C ASN A 175 19.87 1.77 4.72
N ASP A 176 20.41 2.61 5.62
CA ASP A 176 21.09 2.13 6.83
C ASP A 176 20.12 1.40 7.79
N SER A 177 18.85 1.79 7.81
CA SER A 177 17.79 1.16 8.60
C SER A 177 17.54 -0.31 8.20
N THR A 178 17.43 -0.60 6.91
CA THR A 178 17.22 -1.95 6.40
C THR A 178 18.44 -2.84 6.63
N ARG A 179 19.65 -2.29 6.49
CA ARG A 179 20.89 -3.03 6.76
C ARG A 179 20.98 -3.47 8.22
N ASN A 180 20.62 -2.59 9.15
CA ASN A 180 20.56 -2.92 10.57
C ASN A 180 19.47 -3.95 10.87
N CYS A 181 18.30 -3.81 10.24
CA CYS A 181 17.21 -4.77 10.36
C CYS A 181 17.59 -6.19 9.89
N ILE A 182 18.35 -6.32 8.80
CA ILE A 182 18.83 -7.63 8.30
C ILE A 182 19.81 -8.26 9.30
N LYS A 183 20.70 -7.46 9.90
CA LYS A 183 21.61 -7.95 10.94
C LYS A 183 20.84 -8.41 12.17
N GLU A 184 19.83 -7.66 12.59
CA GLU A 184 18.94 -8.05 13.70
C GLU A 184 18.26 -9.37 13.40
N ALA A 185 17.63 -9.53 12.23
CA ALA A 185 17.01 -10.79 11.83
C ALA A 185 18.00 -11.97 11.86
N ARG A 186 19.20 -11.79 11.29
CA ARG A 186 20.24 -12.84 11.33
C ARG A 186 20.64 -13.21 12.75
N ASN A 187 20.81 -12.24 13.64
CA ASN A 187 21.15 -12.48 15.04
C ASN A 187 20.04 -13.24 15.76
N VAL A 188 18.77 -12.88 15.52
CA VAL A 188 17.62 -13.61 16.08
C VAL A 188 17.59 -15.05 15.57
N LYS A 189 17.74 -15.26 14.25
CA LYS A 189 17.82 -16.62 13.66
C LYS A 189 18.95 -17.43 14.28
N LEU A 190 20.15 -16.86 14.38
CA LEU A 190 21.32 -17.51 14.97
C LEU A 190 21.06 -17.95 16.41
N MET A 191 20.44 -17.09 17.24
CA MET A 191 20.09 -17.43 18.62
C MET A 191 19.17 -18.66 18.71
N PHE A 192 18.11 -18.70 17.90
CA PHE A 192 17.17 -19.82 17.89
C PHE A 192 17.79 -21.12 17.36
N VAL A 193 18.56 -21.06 16.28
CA VAL A 193 19.23 -22.24 15.72
C VAL A 193 20.29 -22.79 16.67
N LEU A 194 21.09 -21.91 17.31
CA LEU A 194 22.07 -22.34 18.30
C LEU A 194 21.40 -22.99 19.52
N ARG A 195 20.28 -22.44 20.00
CA ARG A 195 19.49 -23.05 21.09
C ARG A 195 19.01 -24.44 20.71
N LEU A 196 18.46 -24.61 19.52
CA LEU A 196 18.01 -25.91 19.01
C LEU A 196 19.19 -26.90 18.89
N TYR A 197 20.32 -26.44 18.35
CA TYR A 197 21.54 -27.24 18.22
C TYR A 197 22.00 -27.77 19.58
N MET A 198 22.11 -26.90 20.60
CA MET A 198 22.51 -27.29 21.95
C MET A 198 21.51 -28.27 22.59
N TYR A 199 20.21 -28.06 22.36
CA TYR A 199 19.16 -28.97 22.84
C TYR A 199 19.32 -30.38 22.25
N LEU A 200 19.49 -30.48 20.93
CA LEU A 200 19.68 -31.76 20.24
C LEU A 200 20.96 -32.47 20.72
N GLN A 201 22.06 -31.75 20.90
CA GLN A 201 23.29 -32.30 21.46
C GLN A 201 23.10 -32.84 22.87
N ALA A 202 22.47 -32.06 23.75
CA ALA A 202 22.18 -32.50 25.12
C ALA A 202 21.24 -33.71 25.14
N GLY A 203 20.40 -33.86 24.11
CA GLY A 203 19.54 -35.02 23.88
C GLY A 203 20.24 -36.26 23.34
N GLY A 204 21.55 -36.21 23.07
CA GLY A 204 22.34 -37.33 22.56
C GLY A 204 22.30 -37.51 21.03
N TRP A 205 21.75 -36.55 20.28
CA TRP A 205 21.67 -36.66 18.83
C TRP A 205 23.03 -36.41 18.16
N SER A 206 23.37 -37.27 17.20
CA SER A 206 24.48 -37.04 16.27
C SER A 206 24.06 -35.97 15.25
N ILE A 207 24.77 -34.84 15.19
CA ILE A 207 24.38 -33.72 14.32
C ILE A 207 25.29 -33.65 13.10
N ILE A 208 24.70 -33.63 11.92
CA ILE A 208 25.41 -33.39 10.65
C ILE A 208 24.97 -32.03 10.12
N LEU A 209 25.96 -31.18 9.87
CA LEU A 209 25.76 -29.85 9.31
C LEU A 209 25.87 -29.88 7.79
N LEU A 210 24.95 -29.21 7.10
CA LEU A 210 24.91 -29.07 5.65
C LEU A 210 25.20 -27.63 5.27
N SER A 211 26.05 -27.42 4.27
CA SER A 211 26.29 -26.10 3.68
C SER A 211 26.41 -26.17 2.15
N ARG A 212 25.80 -25.19 1.49
CA ARG A 212 25.90 -24.91 0.05
C ARG A 212 27.22 -24.22 -0.31
N GLU A 213 28.01 -23.77 0.66
CA GLU A 213 29.35 -23.24 0.39
C GLU A 213 30.21 -24.32 -0.30
N PRO A 214 31.07 -23.92 -1.26
CA PRO A 214 31.94 -24.88 -1.92
C PRO A 214 32.92 -25.46 -0.91
N GLY A 215 33.28 -26.74 -1.06
CA GLY A 215 34.23 -27.41 -0.16
C GLY A 215 35.59 -26.70 0.00
N THR A 216 35.98 -25.82 -0.93
CA THR A 216 37.17 -24.94 -0.81
C THR A 216 37.07 -23.94 0.34
N HIS A 217 35.85 -23.62 0.80
CA HIS A 217 35.59 -22.67 1.90
C HIS A 217 35.53 -23.34 3.27
N ARG A 218 35.76 -24.65 3.37
CA ARG A 218 35.59 -25.44 4.60
C ARG A 218 36.19 -24.82 5.84
N ASN A 219 37.43 -24.36 5.77
CA ASN A 219 38.11 -23.78 6.92
C ASN A 219 37.45 -22.47 7.39
N VAL A 220 36.95 -21.66 6.45
CA VAL A 220 36.22 -20.41 6.75
C VAL A 220 34.89 -20.74 7.42
N THR A 221 34.11 -21.67 6.85
CA THR A 221 32.83 -22.10 7.39
C THR A 221 32.98 -22.67 8.81
N VAL A 222 33.99 -23.53 9.03
CA VAL A 222 34.30 -24.10 10.35
C VAL A 222 34.64 -23.01 11.35
N ASN A 223 35.48 -22.04 10.99
CA ASN A 223 35.81 -20.93 11.89
C ASN A 223 34.59 -20.10 12.28
N HIS A 224 33.68 -19.83 11.33
CA HIS A 224 32.43 -19.12 11.62
C HIS A 224 31.51 -19.91 12.54
N LEU A 225 31.33 -21.22 12.30
CA LEU A 225 30.55 -22.12 13.15
C LEU A 225 31.06 -22.11 14.60
N VAL A 226 32.37 -22.32 14.77
CA VAL A 226 33.01 -22.32 16.10
C VAL A 226 32.89 -20.97 16.79
N SER A 227 33.05 -19.88 16.05
CA SER A 227 32.94 -18.51 16.59
C SER A 227 31.52 -18.18 17.04
N ALA A 228 30.51 -18.76 16.41
CA ALA A 228 29.11 -18.60 16.79
C ALA A 228 28.63 -19.62 17.84
N GLY A 229 29.52 -20.49 18.33
CA GLY A 229 29.21 -21.42 19.43
C GLY A 229 28.79 -22.83 18.99
N PHE A 230 28.66 -23.11 17.70
CA PHE A 230 28.47 -24.48 17.21
C PHE A 230 29.77 -25.25 17.41
N ARG A 231 29.71 -26.40 18.09
CA ARG A 231 30.87 -27.29 18.35
C ARG A 231 30.39 -28.72 18.52
N GLY A 232 31.23 -29.71 18.24
CA GLY A 232 30.89 -31.12 18.48
C GLY A 232 29.85 -31.71 17.51
N TRP A 233 29.77 -31.18 16.28
CA TRP A 233 29.02 -31.84 15.22
C TRP A 233 29.79 -33.07 14.71
N SER A 234 29.07 -34.07 14.22
CA SER A 234 29.63 -35.34 13.72
C SER A 234 30.27 -35.17 12.34
N ALA A 235 29.63 -34.41 11.45
CA ALA A 235 30.16 -34.11 10.13
C ALA A 235 29.68 -32.74 9.61
N LEU A 236 30.52 -32.10 8.80
CA LEU A 236 30.14 -30.94 7.98
C LEU A 236 30.21 -31.36 6.51
N MET A 237 29.06 -31.45 5.87
CA MET A 237 28.91 -31.75 4.44
C MET A 237 28.78 -30.46 3.66
N MET A 238 29.63 -30.30 2.65
CA MET A 238 29.69 -29.09 1.83
C MET A 238 29.47 -29.41 0.36
N ARG A 239 29.07 -28.42 -0.42
CA ARG A 239 28.86 -28.59 -1.87
C ARG A 239 30.17 -29.01 -2.54
N ARG A 240 30.13 -30.16 -3.21
CA ARG A 240 31.27 -30.68 -3.98
C ARG A 240 31.65 -29.66 -5.07
N PHE A 241 32.93 -29.33 -5.12
CA PHE A 241 33.47 -28.51 -6.21
C PHE A 241 33.39 -29.32 -7.51
N ARG A 242 32.60 -28.85 -8.49
CA ARG A 242 32.63 -29.39 -9.86
C ARG A 242 33.58 -28.51 -10.68
N PHE A 243 34.69 -29.08 -11.13
CA PHE A 243 35.40 -28.51 -12.27
C PHE A 243 34.50 -28.72 -13.50
N TYR A 244 34.05 -27.64 -14.12
CA TYR A 244 33.59 -27.72 -15.50
C TYR A 244 34.83 -28.00 -16.36
N GLN A 245 35.07 -29.26 -16.70
CA GLN A 245 35.84 -29.56 -17.92
C GLN A 245 34.93 -29.15 -19.08
N ARG A 246 35.24 -28.01 -19.70
CA ARG A 246 34.77 -27.70 -21.04
C ARG A 246 35.54 -28.63 -21.97
N GLU A 247 34.88 -29.68 -22.46
CA GLU A 247 35.27 -30.34 -23.71
C GLU A 247 34.89 -29.45 -24.90
#